data_AF-A0A067T845-F1
#
_entry.id   AF-A0A067T845-F1
#
_cell.length_a   1.000
_cell.length_b   1.000
_cell.length_c   1.000
_cell.angle_alpha   90.00
_cell.angle_beta   90.00
_cell.angle_gamma   90.00
#
_symmetry.space_group_name_H-M   'P 1'
#
loop_
_entity.id
_entity.type
_entity.pdbx_description
1 polymer ?
#
loop_
_entity_poly.entity_id
_entity_poly.type
_entity_poly.pdbx_seq_one_letter_code
_entity_poly.pdbx_strand_id
1 'polypeptide(L)'
;MSASALHRQLAHNDFTRPNSNFKAVTMARAKPARLEARPPPLPPNCKDHRQFYGFHINEERVLEYASRRCKNAKELNLWSTIIWFLFHLRRKAVYEDIQLEFVVADQDPPPDATIRHGPTGIPQIPIFSICAWEVEDWAARPTLEDIEAIQEIIGTEPRWYTDVNDPEDYENEN
;
A
#
# COMPACT_ATOMS: atom_id res chain seq x y z
N MET A 1 -39.45 -42.92 26.19
CA MET A 1 -38.81 -42.09 25.14
C MET A 1 -39.79 -40.99 24.75
N SER A 2 -39.31 -39.74 24.73
CA SER A 2 -39.91 -38.46 24.24
C SER A 2 -41.26 -38.01 24.80
N ALA A 3 -41.31 -36.99 25.69
CA ALA A 3 -41.19 -35.53 25.45
C ALA A 3 -42.47 -34.94 24.82
N SER A 4 -43.34 -34.29 25.60
CA SER A 4 -43.31 -32.86 26.01
C SER A 4 -43.95 -31.94 24.96
N ALA A 5 -45.15 -31.42 25.27
CA ALA A 5 -45.76 -30.29 24.57
C ALA A 5 -46.79 -29.62 25.49
N LEU A 6 -46.28 -28.93 26.53
CA LEU A 6 -47.07 -28.04 27.38
C LEU A 6 -46.60 -26.63 27.03
N HIS A 7 -47.44 -25.87 26.34
CA HIS A 7 -47.13 -24.50 25.95
C HIS A 7 -48.36 -23.60 25.95
N ARG A 8 -48.15 -22.43 26.57
CA ARG A 8 -48.91 -21.17 26.49
C ARG A 8 -50.12 -21.04 27.41
N GLN A 9 -49.96 -20.30 28.51
CA GLN A 9 -50.30 -18.88 28.59
C GLN A 9 -50.00 -18.34 30.01
N LEU A 10 -50.03 -17.00 30.14
CA LEU A 10 -49.70 -16.14 31.29
C LEU A 10 -48.20 -15.74 31.29
N ALA A 11 -47.81 -14.46 31.35
CA ALA A 11 -48.51 -13.28 31.83
C ALA A 11 -48.03 -12.02 31.09
N HIS A 12 -48.97 -11.11 30.87
CA HIS A 12 -48.71 -9.68 30.73
C HIS A 12 -48.02 -9.19 32.02
N ASN A 13 -46.84 -8.57 31.88
CA ASN A 13 -46.31 -7.66 32.87
C ASN A 13 -45.77 -6.44 32.13
N ASP A 14 -46.44 -5.31 32.36
CA ASP A 14 -46.01 -3.99 31.97
C ASP A 14 -44.68 -3.64 32.67
N PHE A 15 -43.65 -3.33 31.88
CA PHE A 15 -42.55 -2.49 32.34
C PHE A 15 -42.35 -1.37 31.33
N THR A 16 -42.80 -0.19 31.76
CA THR A 16 -42.52 1.13 31.20
C THR A 16 -41.04 1.28 30.86
N ARG A 17 -40.74 1.46 29.58
CA ARG A 17 -39.40 1.71 29.05
C ARG A 17 -39.03 3.18 29.30
N PRO A 18 -37.93 3.51 30.00
CA PRO A 18 -37.47 4.88 30.08
C PRO A 18 -37.00 5.34 28.70
N ASN A 19 -37.60 6.42 28.22
CA ASN A 19 -37.29 7.07 26.96
C ASN A 19 -35.93 7.78 27.09
N SER A 20 -34.84 7.03 26.95
CA SER A 20 -33.49 7.59 27.00
C SER A 20 -33.12 8.18 25.64
N ASN A 21 -33.50 9.44 25.43
CA ASN A 21 -32.92 10.29 24.38
C ASN A 21 -31.45 10.59 24.72
N PHE A 22 -30.58 9.59 24.64
CA PHE A 22 -29.16 9.83 24.49
C PHE A 22 -28.93 10.24 23.04
N LYS A 23 -28.92 11.55 22.78
CA LYS A 23 -28.22 12.08 21.61
C LYS A 23 -26.75 11.74 21.81
N ALA A 24 -26.32 10.61 21.27
CA ALA A 24 -24.92 10.33 21.06
C ALA A 24 -24.38 11.48 20.20
N VAL A 25 -23.62 12.38 20.81
CA VAL A 25 -22.79 13.32 20.07
C VAL A 25 -21.72 12.46 19.44
N THR A 26 -21.98 11.95 18.24
CA THR A 26 -20.98 11.32 17.40
C THR A 26 -19.98 12.42 17.07
N MET A 27 -18.93 12.54 17.89
CA MET A 27 -17.75 13.33 17.55
C MET A 27 -17.26 12.75 16.21
N ALA A 28 -17.51 13.48 15.12
CA ALA A 28 -17.03 13.08 13.82
C ALA A 28 -15.51 12.98 13.92
N ARG A 29 -14.98 11.76 13.83
CA ARG A 29 -13.54 11.53 13.84
C ARG A 29 -12.96 12.38 12.71
N ALA A 30 -11.98 13.22 13.02
CA ALA A 30 -11.30 14.03 12.02
C ALA A 30 -10.81 13.09 10.90
N LYS A 31 -10.99 13.51 9.65
CA LYS A 31 -10.46 12.73 8.51
C LYS A 31 -8.94 12.65 8.68
N PRO A 32 -8.34 11.45 8.55
CA PRO A 32 -6.89 11.31 8.68
C PRO A 32 -6.18 12.15 7.61
N ALA A 33 -5.03 12.73 7.97
CA ALA A 33 -4.20 13.48 7.06
C ALA A 33 -3.66 12.56 5.95
N ARG A 34 -3.65 13.06 4.71
CA ARG A 34 -3.19 12.32 3.53
C ARG A 34 -1.88 12.87 3.01
N LEU A 35 -1.23 12.11 2.14
CA LEU A 35 -0.04 12.56 1.44
C LEU A 35 -0.34 13.79 0.56
N GLU A 36 0.08 14.96 1.04
CA GLU A 36 -0.02 16.22 0.28
C GLU A 36 1.25 16.56 -0.51
N ALA A 37 2.33 15.79 -0.30
CA ALA A 37 3.58 16.01 -1.01
C ALA A 37 3.36 15.92 -2.52
N ARG A 38 3.93 16.90 -3.23
CA ARG A 38 4.01 16.91 -4.70
C ARG A 38 5.38 16.38 -5.11
N PRO A 39 5.50 15.73 -6.27
CA PRO A 39 6.78 15.32 -6.78
C PRO A 39 7.65 16.53 -7.12
N PRO A 40 8.98 16.35 -7.09
CA PRO A 40 9.89 17.34 -7.64
C PRO A 40 9.67 17.49 -9.15
N PRO A 41 9.94 18.68 -9.72
CA PRO A 41 9.93 18.88 -11.16
C PRO A 41 10.85 17.90 -11.89
N LEU A 42 10.39 17.36 -13.02
CA LEU A 42 11.17 16.44 -13.84
C LEU A 42 12.27 17.19 -14.62
N PRO A 43 13.46 16.59 -14.79
CA PRO A 43 14.49 17.14 -15.66
C PRO A 43 14.06 17.03 -17.14
N PRO A 44 14.63 17.83 -18.06
CA PRO A 44 14.20 17.88 -19.46
C PRO A 44 14.25 16.53 -20.20
N ASN A 45 15.17 15.64 -19.82
CA ASN A 45 15.32 14.31 -20.41
C ASN A 45 14.29 13.28 -19.91
N CYS A 46 13.53 13.62 -18.87
CA CYS A 46 12.43 12.83 -18.35
C CYS A 46 11.11 13.61 -18.49
N LYS A 47 11.04 14.54 -19.45
CA LYS A 47 9.81 15.29 -19.71
C LYS A 47 8.69 14.30 -20.08
N ASP A 48 7.50 14.55 -19.57
CA ASP A 48 6.28 13.77 -19.83
C ASP A 48 6.25 12.35 -19.20
N HIS A 49 7.27 11.94 -18.46
CA HIS A 49 7.26 10.71 -17.67
C HIS A 49 6.30 10.77 -16.47
N ARG A 50 5.79 9.61 -16.06
CA ARG A 50 5.02 9.46 -14.81
C ARG A 50 5.96 9.46 -13.61
N GLN A 51 5.47 9.94 -12.47
CA GLN A 51 6.18 9.88 -11.20
C GLN A 51 5.43 9.01 -10.21
N PHE A 52 6.14 8.12 -9.52
CA PHE A 52 5.60 7.24 -8.50
C PHE A 52 6.16 7.62 -7.13
N TYR A 53 5.29 7.61 -6.12
CA TYR A 53 5.71 7.72 -4.73
C TYR A 53 5.71 6.34 -4.11
N GLY A 54 6.80 5.96 -3.47
CA GLY A 54 6.92 4.62 -2.91
C GLY A 54 8.26 4.33 -2.29
N PHE A 55 8.55 3.04 -2.15
CA PHE A 55 9.72 2.53 -1.45
C PHE A 55 10.58 1.70 -2.40
N HIS A 56 11.86 2.03 -2.54
CA HIS A 56 12.77 1.18 -3.29
C HIS A 56 12.94 -0.19 -2.62
N ILE A 57 13.13 -1.21 -3.46
CA ILE A 57 13.41 -2.55 -2.99
C ILE A 57 14.92 -2.71 -2.79
N ASN A 58 15.27 -3.13 -1.58
CA ASN A 58 16.54 -3.75 -1.27
C ASN A 58 16.33 -5.26 -1.17
N GLU A 59 16.95 -6.02 -2.06
CA GLU A 59 16.72 -7.46 -2.18
C GLU A 59 17.20 -8.23 -0.95
N GLU A 60 18.33 -7.84 -0.37
CA GLU A 60 18.85 -8.48 0.84
C GLU A 60 17.88 -8.34 2.00
N ARG A 61 17.31 -7.14 2.20
CA ARG A 61 16.31 -6.89 3.23
C ARG A 61 15.02 -7.68 2.99
N VAL A 62 14.55 -7.73 1.74
CA VAL A 62 13.34 -8.49 1.39
C VAL A 62 13.55 -9.98 1.63
N LEU A 63 14.69 -10.53 1.20
CA LEU A 63 15.07 -11.93 1.42
C LEU A 63 15.21 -12.23 2.92
N GLU A 64 15.88 -11.36 3.67
CA GLU A 64 16.04 -11.49 5.11
C GLU A 64 14.68 -11.47 5.82
N TYR A 65 13.82 -10.50 5.50
CA TYR A 65 12.48 -10.39 6.05
C TYR A 65 11.66 -11.66 5.77
N ALA A 66 11.69 -12.14 4.52
CA ALA A 66 11.00 -13.35 4.11
C ALA A 66 11.53 -14.58 4.85
N SER A 67 12.85 -14.72 5.01
CA SER A 67 13.47 -15.85 5.74
C SER A 67 12.98 -15.98 7.18
N ARG A 68 12.63 -14.85 7.82
CA ARG A 68 12.15 -14.81 9.21
C ARG A 68 10.65 -15.09 9.34
N ARG A 69 9.85 -14.92 8.27
CA ARG A 69 8.38 -14.96 8.34
C ARG A 69 7.71 -15.97 7.39
N CYS A 70 8.41 -16.45 6.37
CA CYS A 70 7.94 -17.46 5.43
C CYS A 70 8.70 -18.77 5.68
N LYS A 71 7.99 -19.82 6.10
CA LYS A 71 8.59 -21.13 6.42
C LYS A 71 9.34 -21.75 5.23
N ASN A 72 8.92 -21.44 4.01
CA ASN A 72 9.49 -21.97 2.78
C ASN A 72 10.33 -20.94 2.01
N ALA A 73 10.76 -19.85 2.66
CA ALA A 73 11.51 -18.76 2.00
C ALA A 73 12.75 -19.26 1.23
N LYS A 74 13.41 -20.29 1.73
CA LYS A 74 14.61 -20.88 1.11
C LYS A 74 14.36 -21.58 -0.22
N GLU A 75 13.10 -21.91 -0.52
CA GLU A 75 12.68 -22.57 -1.75
C GLU A 75 12.22 -21.56 -2.81
N LEU A 76 12.01 -20.30 -2.43
CA LEU A 76 11.56 -19.26 -3.32
C LEU A 76 12.75 -18.60 -4.01
N ASN A 77 12.62 -18.39 -5.33
CA ASN A 77 13.51 -17.46 -6.01
C ASN A 77 13.19 -16.02 -5.57
N LEU A 78 14.06 -15.09 -5.93
CA LEU A 78 13.90 -13.69 -5.55
C LEU A 78 12.56 -13.09 -5.99
N TRP A 79 12.14 -13.30 -7.24
CA TRP A 79 10.89 -12.72 -7.75
C TRP A 79 9.67 -13.24 -7.00
N SER A 80 9.62 -14.54 -6.74
CA SER A 80 8.58 -15.13 -5.89
C SER A 80 8.60 -14.55 -4.48
N THR A 81 9.78 -14.21 -3.96
CA THR A 81 9.94 -13.57 -2.66
C THR A 81 9.44 -12.12 -2.66
N ILE A 82 9.78 -11.32 -3.68
CA ILE A 82 9.31 -9.94 -3.85
C ILE A 82 7.78 -9.91 -3.96
N ILE A 83 7.19 -10.78 -4.78
CA ILE A 83 5.73 -10.87 -4.94
C ILE A 83 5.06 -11.33 -3.65
N TRP A 84 5.61 -12.33 -2.96
CA TRP A 84 5.11 -12.73 -1.64
C TRP A 84 5.16 -11.56 -0.64
N PHE A 85 6.27 -10.81 -0.63
CA PHE A 85 6.47 -9.68 0.26
C PHE A 85 5.47 -8.55 -0.04
N LEU A 86 5.18 -8.26 -1.31
CA LEU A 86 4.13 -7.34 -1.73
C LEU A 86 2.77 -7.70 -1.13
N PHE A 87 2.31 -8.94 -1.30
CA PHE A 87 1.02 -9.38 -0.73
C PHE A 87 1.03 -9.34 0.79
N HIS A 88 2.16 -9.67 1.41
CA HIS A 88 2.31 -9.60 2.86
C HIS A 88 2.27 -8.15 3.37
N LEU A 89 2.90 -7.21 2.66
CA LEU A 89 2.83 -5.77 2.92
C LEU A 89 1.38 -5.28 2.87
N ARG A 90 0.69 -5.52 1.75
CA ARG A 90 -0.72 -5.10 1.56
C ARG A 90 -1.60 -5.56 2.72
N ARG A 91 -1.46 -6.83 3.10
CA ARG A 91 -2.21 -7.41 4.23
C ARG A 91 -1.83 -6.81 5.58
N LYS A 92 -0.56 -6.51 5.82
CA LYS A 92 -0.06 -6.04 7.12
C LYS A 92 -0.32 -4.55 7.34
N ALA A 93 -0.17 -3.76 6.30
CA ALA A 93 -0.49 -2.34 6.30
C ALA A 93 -2.00 -2.06 6.11
N VAL A 94 -2.78 -3.06 5.68
CA VAL A 94 -4.21 -2.89 5.33
C VAL A 94 -4.38 -1.83 4.22
N TYR A 95 -3.48 -1.87 3.24
CA TYR A 95 -3.43 -0.95 2.12
C TYR A 95 -3.20 -1.75 0.83
N GLU A 96 -4.23 -1.85 -0.02
CA GLU A 96 -4.24 -2.77 -1.16
C GLU A 96 -3.54 -2.20 -2.41
N ASP A 97 -3.46 -0.87 -2.50
CA ASP A 97 -2.99 -0.14 -3.69
C ASP A 97 -1.45 -0.06 -3.80
N ILE A 98 -0.72 -0.90 -3.07
CA ILE A 98 0.73 -1.03 -3.26
C ILE A 98 0.99 -1.75 -4.58
N GLN A 99 1.75 -1.19 -5.51
CA GLN A 99 2.09 -1.81 -6.80
C GLN A 99 3.60 -2.06 -6.91
N LEU A 100 4.00 -3.09 -7.64
CA LEU A 100 5.41 -3.34 -7.97
C LEU A 100 5.70 -2.63 -9.29
N GLU A 101 6.55 -1.61 -9.24
CA GLU A 101 6.93 -0.80 -10.40
C GLU A 101 8.44 -0.86 -10.65
N PHE A 102 8.83 -0.53 -11.88
CA PHE A 102 10.23 -0.30 -12.24
C PHE A 102 10.43 1.17 -12.60
N VAL A 103 11.42 1.79 -11.98
CA VAL A 103 11.72 3.21 -12.15
C VAL A 103 13.14 3.39 -12.62
N VAL A 104 13.43 4.52 -13.27
CA VAL A 104 14.78 4.86 -13.68
C VAL A 104 15.66 4.96 -12.43
N ALA A 105 16.85 4.38 -12.49
CA ALA A 105 17.86 4.69 -11.48
C ALA A 105 18.33 6.14 -11.74
N ASP A 106 17.83 7.07 -10.92
CA ASP A 106 18.23 8.48 -10.94
C ASP A 106 19.77 8.62 -10.89
N GLN A 107 20.28 9.83 -11.18
CA GLN A 107 21.71 10.13 -11.01
C GLN A 107 22.20 9.94 -9.56
N ASP A 108 21.27 9.98 -8.60
CA ASP A 108 21.51 9.78 -7.16
C ASP A 108 20.52 8.75 -6.58
N PRO A 109 20.70 7.45 -6.88
CA PRO A 109 19.83 6.40 -6.37
C PRO A 109 20.08 6.22 -4.87
N PRO A 110 19.06 5.78 -4.09
CA PRO A 110 19.28 5.45 -2.68
C PRO A 110 20.45 4.46 -2.54
N PRO A 111 21.35 4.66 -1.56
CA PRO A 111 22.62 3.92 -1.50
C PRO A 111 22.45 2.41 -1.31
N ASP A 112 21.30 1.99 -0.77
CA ASP A 112 20.95 0.61 -0.53
C ASP A 112 19.86 0.09 -1.49
N ALA A 113 19.47 0.86 -2.51
CA ALA A 113 18.56 0.38 -3.54
C ALA A 113 19.22 -0.70 -4.40
N THR A 114 18.48 -1.76 -4.70
CA THR A 114 18.98 -2.77 -5.64
C THR A 114 18.75 -2.32 -7.08
N ILE A 115 19.84 -2.03 -7.79
CA ILE A 115 19.81 -1.66 -9.20
C ILE A 115 19.81 -2.92 -10.06
N ARG A 116 18.88 -2.99 -11.02
CA ARG A 116 18.79 -4.04 -12.04
C ARG A 116 18.98 -3.43 -13.42
N HIS A 117 19.45 -4.23 -14.37
CA HIS A 117 19.55 -3.79 -15.76
C HIS A 117 18.39 -4.44 -16.53
N GLY A 118 17.48 -3.61 -17.04
CA GLY A 118 16.36 -4.08 -17.84
C GLY A 118 16.78 -4.56 -19.23
N PRO A 119 15.86 -5.10 -20.05
CA PRO A 119 16.15 -5.51 -21.43
C PRO A 119 16.69 -4.40 -22.33
N THR A 120 16.36 -3.14 -22.00
CA THR A 120 16.83 -1.93 -22.68
C THR A 120 18.26 -1.54 -22.29
N GLY A 121 18.87 -2.24 -21.33
CA GLY A 121 20.18 -1.88 -20.76
C GLY A 121 20.15 -0.68 -19.81
N ILE A 122 18.99 -0.04 -19.65
CA ILE A 122 18.81 1.09 -18.73
C ILE A 122 18.82 0.55 -17.28
N PRO A 123 19.64 1.13 -16.38
CA PRO A 123 19.59 0.83 -14.96
C PRO A 123 18.24 1.21 -14.37
N GLN A 124 17.60 0.26 -13.70
CA GLN A 124 16.28 0.35 -13.12
C GLN A 124 16.32 0.00 -11.63
N ILE A 125 15.40 0.58 -10.87
CA ILE A 125 15.16 0.22 -9.48
C ILE A 125 13.74 -0.37 -9.38
N PRO A 126 13.57 -1.58 -8.85
CA PRO A 126 12.25 -2.07 -8.50
C PRO A 126 11.77 -1.33 -7.24
N ILE A 127 10.52 -0.86 -7.24
CA ILE A 127 9.91 -0.16 -6.11
C ILE A 127 8.56 -0.78 -5.74
N PHE A 128 8.15 -0.59 -4.50
CA PHE A 128 6.76 -0.68 -4.08
C PHE A 128 6.14 0.72 -4.13
N SER A 129 5.45 1.01 -5.23
CA SER A 129 4.67 2.24 -5.41
C SER A 129 3.41 2.19 -4.53
N ILE A 130 3.06 3.31 -3.90
CA ILE A 130 1.83 3.44 -3.10
C ILE A 130 0.86 4.46 -3.70
N CYS A 131 1.34 5.32 -4.62
CA CYS A 131 0.51 6.15 -5.49
C CYS A 131 1.34 6.72 -6.65
N ALA A 132 0.67 7.06 -7.74
CA ALA A 132 1.23 7.83 -8.84
C ALA A 132 0.94 9.33 -8.69
N TRP A 133 1.72 10.16 -9.39
CA TRP A 133 1.41 11.57 -9.57
C TRP A 133 0.36 11.75 -10.66
N GLU A 134 -0.91 11.58 -10.27
CA GLU A 134 -2.07 11.93 -11.08
C GLU A 134 -2.99 12.82 -10.22
N VAL A 135 -3.52 13.90 -10.81
CA VAL A 135 -4.30 14.90 -10.06
C VAL A 135 -5.67 14.32 -9.69
N GLU A 136 -6.18 13.47 -10.56
CA GLU A 136 -7.44 12.77 -10.48
C GLU A 136 -7.48 11.83 -9.26
N ASP A 137 -6.33 11.25 -8.90
CA ASP A 137 -6.18 10.27 -7.81
C ASP A 137 -5.87 10.90 -6.44
N TRP A 138 -5.96 12.23 -6.32
CA TRP A 138 -5.66 12.91 -5.06
C TRP A 138 -6.49 12.40 -3.88
N ALA A 139 -7.75 12.06 -4.13
CA ALA A 139 -8.66 11.53 -3.11
C ALA A 139 -8.33 10.09 -2.68
N ALA A 140 -7.63 9.32 -3.51
CA ALA A 140 -7.25 7.93 -3.28
C ALA A 140 -5.89 7.78 -2.57
N ARG A 141 -5.11 8.85 -2.46
CA ARG A 141 -3.76 8.83 -1.86
C ARG A 141 -3.70 8.24 -0.45
N PRO A 142 -2.61 7.55 -0.10
CA PRO A 142 -2.46 6.96 1.23
C PRO A 142 -2.53 8.04 2.33
N THR A 143 -3.04 7.64 3.49
CA THR A 143 -2.94 8.45 4.70
C THR A 143 -1.52 8.44 5.24
N LEU A 144 -1.17 9.39 6.10
CA LEU A 144 0.12 9.38 6.79
C LEU A 144 0.27 8.12 7.66
N GLU A 145 -0.82 7.65 8.27
CA GLU A 145 -0.83 6.40 9.06
C GLU A 145 -0.54 5.18 8.16
N ASP A 146 -1.08 5.14 6.93
CA ASP A 146 -0.78 4.07 5.97
C ASP A 146 0.70 4.08 5.57
N ILE A 147 1.24 5.28 5.31
CA ILE A 147 2.67 5.45 4.96
C ILE A 147 3.56 4.98 6.09
N GLU A 148 3.30 5.40 7.32
CA GLU A 148 4.04 4.99 8.51
C GLU A 148 3.98 3.47 8.70
N ALA A 149 2.80 2.86 8.57
CA ALA A 149 2.64 1.41 8.69
C ALA A 149 3.44 0.64 7.64
N ILE A 150 3.49 1.12 6.39
CA ILE A 150 4.29 0.50 5.32
C ILE A 150 5.79 0.72 5.61
N GLN A 151 6.18 1.93 6.01
CA GLN A 151 7.55 2.30 6.35
C GLN A 151 8.10 1.45 7.51
N GLU A 152 7.32 1.17 8.54
CA GLU A 152 7.72 0.29 9.64
C GLU A 152 8.06 -1.14 9.18
N ILE A 153 7.38 -1.62 8.13
CA ILE A 153 7.59 -2.96 7.60
C ILE A 153 8.80 -3.01 6.66
N ILE A 154 8.94 -2.01 5.78
CA ILE A 154 10.01 -1.95 4.77
C ILE A 154 11.33 -1.46 5.38
N GLY A 155 11.27 -0.52 6.32
CA GLY A 155 12.44 0.03 7.02
C GLY A 155 13.22 1.08 6.20
N THR A 156 12.59 1.72 5.22
CA THR A 156 13.13 2.85 4.46
C THR A 156 12.09 3.95 4.33
N GLU A 157 12.54 5.18 4.12
CA GLU A 157 11.63 6.29 3.83
C GLU A 157 11.16 6.25 2.37
N PRO A 158 9.88 6.59 2.12
CA PRO A 158 9.39 6.69 0.76
C PRO A 158 9.83 7.99 0.09
N ARG A 159 9.99 7.96 -1.23
CA ARG A 159 10.32 9.12 -2.06
C ARG A 159 9.64 9.05 -3.42
N TRP A 160 9.75 10.14 -4.16
CA TRP A 160 9.34 10.19 -5.55
C TRP A 160 10.40 9.58 -6.46
N TYR A 161 9.93 8.85 -7.45
CA TYR A 161 10.69 8.18 -8.50
C TYR A 161 10.08 8.50 -9.86
N THR A 162 10.90 8.43 -10.91
CA THR A 162 10.46 8.62 -12.30
C THR A 162 10.35 7.26 -12.98
N ASP A 163 9.23 6.97 -13.61
CA ASP A 163 9.04 5.69 -14.28
C ASP A 163 10.00 5.48 -15.46
N VAL A 164 10.06 4.25 -15.94
CA VAL A 164 10.97 3.85 -17.05
C VAL A 164 10.28 3.73 -18.40
N ASN A 165 8.95 3.82 -18.45
CA ASN A 165 8.20 3.66 -19.71
C ASN A 165 8.40 4.87 -20.60
N ASP A 166 8.27 4.67 -21.92
CA ASP A 166 8.27 5.80 -22.85
C ASP A 166 6.95 6.58 -22.67
N PRO A 167 6.97 7.93 -22.62
CA PRO A 167 5.75 8.71 -22.58
C PRO A 167 4.74 8.37 -23.69
N GLU A 168 5.20 7.91 -24.85
CA GLU A 168 4.34 7.47 -25.95
C GLU A 168 3.52 6.19 -25.61
N ASP A 169 3.97 5.38 -24.64
CA ASP A 169 3.28 4.16 -24.23
C ASP A 169 1.97 4.47 -23.47
N TYR A 170 1.86 5.63 -22.82
CA TYR A 170 0.67 6.00 -22.03
C TYR A 170 -0.55 6.30 -22.90
N GLU A 171 -0.37 6.78 -24.13
CA GLU A 171 -1.48 7.16 -25.01
C GLU A 171 -2.29 5.94 -25.48
N ASN A 172 -1.70 4.74 -25.39
CA ASN A 172 -2.32 3.48 -25.78
C ASN A 172 -3.05 2.76 -24.64
N GLU A 173 -3.04 3.31 -23.42
CA GLU A 173 -3.68 2.73 -22.24
C GLU A 173 -5.15 3.18 -22.03
N ASN A 174 -5.68 4.04 -22.91
CA ASN A 174 -7.05 4.59 -22.84
C ASN A 174 -8.03 4.03 -23.88
#